data_AF-A0A0A1TQ28-F1
#
_entry.id   AF-A0A0A1TQ28-F1
#
_cell.length_a   1.000
_cell.length_b   1.000
_cell.length_c   1.000
_cell.angle_alpha   90.00
_cell.angle_beta   90.00
_cell.angle_gamma   90.00
#
_symmetry.space_group_name_H-M   'P 1'
#
loop_
_entity.id
_entity.type
_entity.pdbx_description
1 polymer ?
#
loop_
_entity_poly.entity_id
_entity_poly.type
_entity_poly.pdbx_seq_one_letter_code
_entity_poly.pdbx_strand_id
1 'polypeptide(L)'
;MVPQDLQKAFDIVDTISGHIRPFKAPKGVKKGSGKKGDASNPLKRDRLPRDDFPGPAKARADAEKAGKLGDACVIPREKQVRKVGSNTVRELICDDQQKTSTVDWIVTSVVYPTATAAPTVQVIATCSKQYGQACEHYSSVIRENPKVATVTCAPDAGSINPKRDPAPAAAKWQKEHSGQGWLDAPQDAKTNPDKDKNLTEICDKSEYPPSVLIDPKSQEFLQGGSTKDAQLIRFMPKAQAKAASRMFDGVCLTGPLQGMDAGAIKAACDKSDKTTSFTRKSTIHRCKIDVDKRPVFSIGKFDHDKQDNDGLNANSPCWPSSKAGSDPGFALLRVDPFYSKNAAPKKDYTKSVSDSPAAGTANKTGTLREAPLGNTTKMAPVAPVKTKGFFEQFGEMLFGVARNPTKVGKRFRVVEAAVLP
;
A
#
# COMPACT_ATOMS: atom_id res chain seq x y z
N MET A 1 -45.07 -38.80 -2.92
CA MET A 1 -45.13 -37.36 -3.22
C MET A 1 -43.74 -36.81 -2.98
N VAL A 2 -43.09 -36.27 -4.02
CA VAL A 2 -41.70 -35.80 -3.95
C VAL A 2 -41.69 -34.32 -3.49
N PRO A 3 -40.79 -33.90 -2.59
CA PRO A 3 -40.73 -32.53 -2.06
C PRO A 3 -40.47 -31.47 -3.15
N GLN A 4 -41.11 -30.30 -3.01
CA GLN A 4 -41.10 -29.19 -3.98
C GLN A 4 -39.69 -28.62 -4.28
N ASP A 5 -38.70 -28.86 -3.42
CA ASP A 5 -37.34 -28.37 -3.63
C ASP A 5 -36.61 -29.10 -4.77
N LEU A 6 -37.00 -30.34 -5.08
CA LEU A 6 -36.48 -31.07 -6.23
C LEU A 6 -37.06 -30.58 -7.57
N GLN A 7 -38.23 -29.93 -7.57
CA GLN A 7 -38.77 -29.32 -8.80
C GLN A 7 -37.99 -28.07 -9.21
N LYS A 8 -37.54 -27.24 -8.25
CA LYS A 8 -36.71 -26.06 -8.54
C LYS A 8 -35.35 -26.41 -9.13
N ALA A 9 -34.77 -27.55 -8.74
CA ALA A 9 -33.50 -28.01 -9.30
C ALA A 9 -33.61 -28.40 -10.78
N PHE A 10 -34.78 -28.89 -11.23
CA PHE A 10 -35.01 -29.23 -12.63
C PHE A 10 -35.39 -28.01 -13.49
N ASP A 11 -36.13 -27.03 -12.94
CA ASP A 11 -36.47 -25.80 -13.68
C ASP A 11 -35.24 -24.91 -13.99
N ILE A 12 -34.21 -24.93 -13.12
CA ILE A 12 -32.95 -24.21 -13.37
C ILE A 12 -32.16 -24.85 -14.53
N VAL A 13 -32.26 -26.17 -14.72
CA VAL A 13 -31.62 -26.88 -15.84
C VAL A 13 -32.33 -26.61 -17.16
N ASP A 14 -33.66 -26.40 -17.13
CA ASP A 14 -34.46 -26.11 -18.33
C ASP A 14 -34.25 -24.68 -18.88
N THR A 15 -33.83 -23.72 -18.04
CA THR A 15 -33.67 -22.32 -18.48
C THR A 15 -32.34 -22.07 -19.22
N ILE A 16 -31.36 -22.99 -19.14
CA ILE A 16 -30.01 -22.83 -19.74
C ILE A 16 -29.88 -23.53 -21.11
N SER A 17 -30.85 -24.34 -21.53
CA SER A 17 -30.75 -25.08 -22.80
C SER A 17 -32.00 -24.97 -23.66
N GLY A 18 -32.11 -23.85 -24.39
CA GLY A 18 -33.22 -23.57 -25.31
C GLY A 18 -33.43 -24.56 -26.49
N HIS A 19 -32.86 -25.78 -26.46
CA HIS A 19 -32.91 -26.75 -27.56
C HIS A 19 -33.19 -28.22 -27.16
N ILE A 20 -33.70 -28.51 -25.96
CA ILE A 20 -34.12 -29.89 -25.64
C ILE A 20 -35.62 -30.05 -25.90
N ARG A 21 -35.98 -30.92 -26.85
CA ARG A 21 -37.39 -31.28 -27.09
C ARG A 21 -37.94 -31.98 -25.83
N PRO A 22 -39.21 -31.75 -25.45
CA PRO A 22 -39.79 -32.37 -24.26
C PRO A 22 -39.75 -33.90 -24.35
N PHE A 23 -39.32 -34.54 -23.27
CA PHE A 23 -39.21 -35.99 -23.18
C PHE A 23 -40.56 -36.65 -23.42
N LYS A 24 -40.64 -37.46 -24.49
CA LYS A 24 -41.80 -38.29 -24.80
C LYS A 24 -41.56 -39.68 -24.20
N ALA A 25 -42.23 -39.99 -23.10
CA ALA A 25 -42.15 -41.32 -22.50
C ALA A 25 -42.54 -42.40 -23.54
N PRO A 26 -41.72 -43.45 -23.75
CA PRO A 26 -42.07 -44.52 -24.67
C PRO A 26 -43.36 -45.23 -24.22
N LYS A 27 -44.34 -45.34 -25.12
CA LYS A 27 -45.56 -46.13 -24.86
C LYS A 27 -45.20 -47.62 -24.94
N GLY A 28 -45.54 -48.39 -23.91
CA GLY A 28 -45.37 -49.86 -23.89
C GLY A 28 -44.39 -50.41 -22.85
N VAL A 29 -43.83 -49.57 -21.98
CA VAL A 29 -42.97 -50.04 -20.89
C VAL A 29 -43.82 -50.82 -19.87
N LYS A 30 -43.64 -52.15 -19.81
CA LYS A 30 -44.36 -53.02 -18.86
C LYS A 30 -44.07 -52.58 -17.43
N LYS A 31 -45.12 -52.47 -16.61
CA LYS A 31 -45.06 -52.08 -15.19
C LYS A 31 -44.15 -53.05 -14.43
N GLY A 32 -42.92 -52.64 -14.14
CA GLY A 32 -41.89 -53.46 -13.49
C GLY A 32 -40.50 -53.40 -14.10
N SER A 33 -40.30 -52.80 -15.30
CA SER A 33 -38.97 -52.70 -15.90
C SER A 33 -38.07 -51.73 -15.14
N GLY A 34 -36.86 -52.17 -14.80
CA GLY A 34 -35.87 -51.38 -14.06
C GLY A 34 -35.59 -51.90 -12.65
N LYS A 35 -36.10 -53.07 -12.28
CA LYS A 35 -35.69 -53.73 -11.04
C LYS A 35 -34.25 -54.23 -11.15
N LYS A 36 -33.54 -54.24 -10.03
CA LYS A 36 -32.15 -54.72 -9.90
C LYS A 36 -32.09 -56.18 -10.37
N GLY A 37 -31.63 -56.40 -11.60
CA GLY A 37 -31.61 -57.70 -12.26
C GLY A 37 -31.98 -57.64 -13.75
N ASP A 38 -32.77 -56.63 -14.16
CA ASP A 38 -33.18 -56.46 -15.55
C ASP A 38 -32.00 -56.09 -16.48
N ALA A 39 -32.04 -56.62 -17.70
CA ALA A 39 -31.04 -56.36 -18.75
C ALA A 39 -30.92 -54.87 -19.11
N SER A 40 -31.97 -54.08 -18.86
CA SER A 40 -32.02 -52.64 -19.15
C SER A 40 -31.64 -51.75 -17.96
N ASN A 41 -31.07 -52.32 -16.89
CA ASN A 41 -30.62 -51.53 -15.73
C ASN A 41 -29.32 -50.77 -16.06
N PRO A 42 -29.34 -49.41 -16.07
CA PRO A 42 -28.17 -48.60 -16.41
C PRO A 42 -27.00 -48.71 -15.41
N LEU A 43 -27.20 -49.40 -14.28
CA LEU A 43 -26.18 -49.65 -13.26
C LEU A 43 -25.47 -51.01 -13.42
N LYS A 44 -25.81 -51.85 -14.42
CA LYS A 44 -24.98 -53.02 -14.75
C LYS A 44 -23.75 -52.53 -15.52
N ARG A 45 -22.60 -52.57 -14.83
CA ARG A 45 -21.30 -52.11 -15.31
C ARG A 45 -20.54 -53.18 -16.10
N ASP A 46 -21.25 -54.17 -16.63
CA ASP A 46 -20.71 -55.06 -17.65
C ASP A 46 -20.81 -54.29 -18.95
N ARG A 47 -19.65 -53.88 -19.49
CA ARG A 47 -19.57 -53.21 -20.79
C ARG A 47 -20.34 -54.06 -21.80
N LEU A 48 -21.45 -53.52 -22.33
CA LEU A 48 -22.13 -54.14 -23.46
C LEU A 48 -21.08 -54.38 -24.57
N PRO A 49 -21.03 -55.57 -25.17
CA PRO A 49 -20.21 -55.82 -26.34
C PRO A 49 -20.46 -54.71 -27.37
N ARG A 50 -19.38 -54.23 -27.99
CA ARG A 50 -19.34 -53.06 -28.89
C ARG A 50 -20.39 -53.12 -30.01
N ASP A 51 -20.86 -54.32 -30.32
CA ASP A 51 -21.76 -54.63 -31.42
C ASP A 51 -23.25 -54.44 -31.07
N ASP A 52 -23.63 -54.42 -29.79
CA ASP A 52 -25.04 -54.45 -29.35
C ASP A 52 -25.69 -53.09 -29.05
N PHE A 53 -25.09 -51.96 -29.46
CA PHE A 53 -25.76 -50.67 -29.35
C PHE A 53 -26.89 -50.55 -30.40
N PRO A 54 -28.18 -50.52 -30.02
CA PRO A 54 -29.26 -50.34 -30.97
C PRO A 54 -29.39 -48.84 -31.25
N GLY A 55 -28.86 -48.40 -32.39
CA GLY A 55 -29.01 -47.03 -32.87
C GLY A 55 -28.81 -46.95 -34.38
N PRO A 56 -29.52 -46.04 -35.07
CA PRO A 56 -29.34 -45.88 -36.52
C PRO A 56 -27.88 -45.56 -36.83
N ALA A 57 -27.34 -46.12 -37.93
CA ALA A 57 -25.93 -46.02 -38.30
C ALA A 57 -25.37 -44.58 -38.29
N LYS A 58 -26.24 -43.59 -38.53
CA LYS A 58 -25.92 -42.17 -38.45
C LYS A 58 -25.56 -41.71 -37.03
N ALA A 59 -26.22 -42.21 -35.99
CA ALA A 59 -25.91 -41.91 -34.59
C ALA A 59 -24.59 -42.56 -34.12
N ARG A 60 -24.23 -43.73 -34.65
CA ARG A 60 -22.90 -44.34 -34.44
C ARG A 60 -21.80 -43.50 -35.11
N ALA A 61 -22.03 -43.06 -36.35
CA ALA A 61 -21.10 -42.19 -37.07
C ALA A 61 -20.99 -40.79 -36.44
N ASP A 62 -22.08 -40.25 -35.89
CA ASP A 62 -22.09 -38.98 -35.17
C ASP A 62 -21.46 -39.11 -33.77
N ALA A 63 -21.50 -40.29 -33.13
CA ALA A 63 -20.75 -40.58 -31.90
C ALA A 63 -19.25 -40.83 -32.15
N GLU A 64 -18.88 -41.36 -33.31
CA GLU A 64 -17.48 -41.42 -33.78
C GLU A 64 -16.96 -40.05 -34.25
N LYS A 65 -17.84 -39.19 -34.79
CA LYS A 65 -17.52 -37.79 -35.16
C LYS A 65 -17.62 -36.80 -34.00
N ALA A 66 -18.37 -37.11 -32.94
CA ALA A 66 -18.27 -36.45 -31.66
C ALA A 66 -16.90 -36.83 -31.10
N GLY A 67 -15.90 -36.07 -31.53
CA GLY A 67 -14.50 -36.38 -31.36
C GLY A 67 -14.21 -36.89 -29.95
N LYS A 68 -13.28 -37.85 -29.88
CA LYS A 68 -12.61 -38.28 -28.64
C LYS A 68 -12.65 -37.12 -27.66
N LEU A 69 -13.27 -37.30 -26.48
CA LEU A 69 -13.13 -36.35 -25.36
C LEU A 69 -11.68 -35.85 -25.40
N GLY A 70 -11.52 -34.54 -25.60
CA GLY A 70 -10.30 -33.93 -26.11
C GLY A 70 -9.04 -34.44 -25.43
N ASP A 71 -7.91 -34.39 -26.16
CA ASP A 71 -6.58 -34.81 -25.71
C ASP A 71 -6.43 -34.72 -24.19
N ALA A 72 -6.07 -35.85 -23.56
CA ALA A 72 -5.97 -35.95 -22.11
C ALA A 72 -5.29 -34.71 -21.54
N CYS A 73 -5.93 -34.07 -20.56
CA CYS A 73 -5.36 -32.88 -19.94
C CYS A 73 -4.03 -33.28 -19.28
N VAL A 74 -2.93 -32.79 -19.83
CA VAL A 74 -1.58 -33.03 -19.31
C VAL A 74 -1.01 -31.68 -18.89
N ILE A 75 -0.79 -31.54 -17.58
CA ILE A 75 -0.12 -30.37 -17.00
C ILE A 75 1.33 -30.76 -16.72
N PRO A 76 2.31 -30.13 -17.37
CA PRO A 76 3.72 -30.37 -17.09
C PRO A 76 4.04 -30.19 -15.61
N ARG A 77 4.88 -31.06 -15.04
CA ARG A 77 5.16 -31.11 -13.59
C ARG A 77 5.64 -29.76 -13.05
N GLU A 78 6.45 -29.06 -13.83
CA GLU A 78 6.98 -27.72 -13.51
C GLU A 78 5.90 -26.61 -13.51
N LYS A 79 4.73 -26.86 -14.10
CA LYS A 79 3.59 -25.94 -14.12
C LYS A 79 2.50 -26.32 -13.12
N GLN A 80 2.56 -27.51 -12.52
CA GLN A 80 1.53 -28.03 -11.62
C GLN A 80 1.41 -27.19 -10.36
N VAL A 81 2.51 -26.86 -9.69
CA VAL A 81 2.51 -26.04 -8.46
C VAL A 81 3.63 -25.02 -8.53
N ARG A 82 3.29 -23.73 -8.51
CA ARG A 82 4.28 -22.65 -8.61
C ARG A 82 3.89 -21.43 -7.80
N LYS A 83 4.88 -20.71 -7.29
CA LYS A 83 4.66 -19.38 -6.75
C LYS A 83 4.25 -18.42 -7.87
N VAL A 84 3.18 -17.66 -7.66
CA VAL A 84 2.72 -16.59 -8.56
C VAL A 84 2.76 -15.21 -7.88
N GLY A 85 3.01 -15.18 -6.58
CA GLY A 85 3.25 -13.98 -5.79
C GLY A 85 4.06 -14.31 -4.53
N SER A 86 4.38 -13.29 -3.74
CA SER A 86 5.16 -13.43 -2.50
C SER A 86 4.48 -14.28 -1.42
N ASN A 87 3.15 -14.34 -1.43
CA ASN A 87 2.31 -15.11 -0.51
C ASN A 87 1.30 -16.02 -1.22
N THR A 88 1.42 -16.22 -2.55
CA THR A 88 0.44 -16.95 -3.34
C THR A 88 1.09 -18.06 -4.16
N VAL A 89 0.58 -19.27 -4.01
CA VAL A 89 0.91 -20.45 -4.81
C VAL A 89 -0.26 -20.80 -5.70
N ARG A 90 0.02 -20.99 -6.99
CA ARG A 90 -0.94 -21.49 -7.95
C ARG A 90 -0.69 -22.96 -8.22
N GLU A 91 -1.74 -23.74 -8.08
CA GLU A 91 -1.83 -25.10 -8.51
C GLU A 91 -2.74 -25.21 -9.74
N LEU A 92 -2.30 -25.96 -10.74
CA LEU A 92 -3.10 -26.30 -11.92
C LEU A 92 -3.50 -27.76 -11.82
N ILE A 93 -4.80 -28.03 -11.94
CA ILE A 93 -5.37 -29.37 -11.91
C ILE A 93 -6.20 -29.62 -13.16
N CYS A 94 -6.27 -30.87 -13.61
CA CYS A 94 -7.20 -31.27 -14.66
C CYS A 94 -8.52 -31.64 -14.02
N ASP A 95 -9.60 -30.99 -14.45
CA ASP A 95 -10.94 -31.31 -13.98
C ASP A 95 -11.54 -32.53 -14.71
N ASP A 96 -12.72 -32.94 -14.26
CA ASP A 96 -13.46 -34.08 -14.80
C ASP A 96 -13.83 -33.91 -16.29
N GLN A 97 -13.78 -32.68 -16.82
CA GLN A 97 -14.02 -32.35 -18.22
C GLN A 97 -12.73 -32.31 -19.05
N GLN A 98 -11.59 -32.77 -18.51
CA GLN A 98 -10.27 -32.67 -19.14
C GLN A 98 -9.87 -31.21 -19.46
N LYS A 99 -10.33 -30.26 -18.65
CA LYS A 99 -9.90 -28.86 -18.74
C LYS A 99 -9.00 -28.51 -17.57
N THR A 100 -8.09 -27.57 -17.79
CA THR A 100 -7.24 -27.05 -16.74
C THR A 100 -8.04 -26.10 -15.84
N SER A 101 -8.15 -26.46 -14.58
CA SER A 101 -8.68 -25.65 -13.49
C SER A 101 -7.53 -25.08 -12.64
N THR A 102 -7.76 -23.92 -12.02
CA THR A 102 -6.78 -23.22 -11.20
C THR A 102 -7.19 -23.26 -9.73
N VAL A 103 -6.25 -23.60 -8.86
CA VAL A 103 -6.39 -23.51 -7.41
C VAL A 103 -5.33 -22.55 -6.88
N ASP A 104 -5.75 -21.43 -6.30
CA ASP A 104 -4.85 -20.44 -5.70
C ASP A 104 -4.83 -20.62 -4.18
N TRP A 105 -3.65 -20.88 -3.64
CA TRP A 105 -3.34 -20.99 -2.21
C TRP A 105 -2.72 -19.67 -1.75
N ILE A 106 -3.47 -18.86 -1.00
CA ILE A 106 -3.09 -17.52 -0.57
C ILE A 106 -2.85 -17.51 0.94
N VAL A 107 -1.60 -17.28 1.35
CA VAL A 107 -1.28 -17.07 2.77
C VAL A 107 -1.76 -15.68 3.18
N THR A 108 -2.76 -15.63 4.04
CA THR A 108 -3.34 -14.37 4.53
C THR A 108 -2.71 -13.92 5.84
N SER A 109 -2.19 -14.86 6.63
CA SER A 109 -1.45 -14.56 7.86
C SER A 109 -0.46 -15.66 8.21
N VAL A 110 0.54 -15.30 9.00
CA VAL A 110 1.55 -16.19 9.56
C VAL A 110 1.54 -16.10 11.08
N VAL A 111 1.87 -17.21 11.72
CA VAL A 111 2.12 -17.27 13.17
C VAL A 111 3.61 -17.47 13.36
N TYR A 112 4.24 -16.53 14.05
CA TYR A 112 5.66 -16.64 14.38
C TYR A 112 5.90 -17.52 15.61
N PRO A 113 7.10 -18.11 15.75
CA PRO A 113 7.53 -18.70 17.00
C PRO A 113 7.47 -17.69 18.16
N THR A 114 6.92 -18.12 19.29
CA THR A 114 6.73 -17.29 20.51
C THR A 114 7.94 -17.28 21.44
N ALA A 115 8.94 -18.12 21.20
CA ALA A 115 10.14 -18.19 22.02
C ALA A 115 11.02 -16.94 21.88
N THR A 116 11.59 -16.46 22.98
CA THR A 116 12.46 -15.26 23.03
C THR A 116 13.72 -15.40 22.15
N ALA A 117 14.17 -16.62 21.87
CA ALA A 117 15.31 -16.93 20.99
C ALA A 117 14.86 -17.46 19.61
N ALA A 118 13.68 -17.07 19.14
CA ALA A 118 13.17 -17.46 17.84
C ALA A 118 14.17 -17.17 16.70
N PRO A 119 14.41 -18.12 15.78
CA PRO A 119 15.15 -17.86 14.55
C PRO A 119 14.59 -16.63 13.81
N THR A 120 15.47 -15.83 13.23
CA THR A 120 15.09 -14.63 12.49
C THR A 120 15.43 -14.75 11.01
N VAL A 121 14.68 -14.02 10.18
CA VAL A 121 15.00 -13.81 8.76
C VAL A 121 15.17 -12.32 8.50
N GLN A 122 16.30 -11.94 7.92
CA GLN A 122 16.60 -10.55 7.61
C GLN A 122 15.88 -10.13 6.32
N VAL A 123 15.14 -9.03 6.39
CA VAL A 123 14.54 -8.37 5.22
C VAL A 123 15.19 -7.00 5.09
N ILE A 124 16.14 -6.90 4.17
CA ILE A 124 16.99 -5.72 3.99
C ILE A 124 16.46 -4.93 2.79
N ALA A 125 15.98 -3.71 3.05
CA ALA A 125 15.55 -2.79 2.01
C ALA A 125 16.66 -1.80 1.62
N THR A 126 16.54 -1.26 0.41
CA THR A 126 17.29 -0.08 -0.03
C THR A 126 16.36 1.11 -0.08
N CYS A 127 16.70 2.18 0.63
CA CYS A 127 15.99 3.45 0.54
C CYS A 127 16.47 4.22 -0.69
N SER A 128 15.76 4.02 -1.79
CA SER A 128 16.09 4.60 -3.09
C SER A 128 15.98 6.12 -3.10
N LYS A 129 16.80 6.79 -3.90
CA LYS A 129 16.82 8.27 -4.06
C LYS A 129 15.44 8.88 -4.36
N GLN A 130 14.61 8.16 -5.10
CA GLN A 130 13.23 8.57 -5.43
C GLN A 130 12.31 8.75 -4.21
N TYR A 131 12.65 8.18 -3.06
CA TYR A 131 11.88 8.33 -1.82
C TYR A 131 12.21 9.63 -1.08
N GLY A 132 13.23 10.40 -1.54
CA GLY A 132 13.51 11.76 -1.09
C GLY A 132 13.54 11.93 0.43
N GLN A 133 12.66 12.81 0.93
CA GLN A 133 12.50 13.17 2.34
C GLN A 133 12.22 12.00 3.27
N ALA A 134 11.66 10.90 2.77
CA ALA A 134 11.47 9.71 3.58
C ALA A 134 12.82 9.05 3.93
N CYS A 135 13.76 8.97 2.98
CA CYS A 135 15.09 8.45 3.25
C CYS A 135 15.90 9.35 4.18
N GLU A 136 15.80 10.66 4.00
CA GLU A 136 16.39 11.64 4.91
C GLU A 136 15.86 11.44 6.33
N HIS A 137 14.54 11.31 6.50
CA HIS A 137 13.92 11.05 7.80
C HIS A 137 14.38 9.74 8.42
N TYR A 138 14.33 8.62 7.69
CA TYR A 138 14.66 7.32 8.24
C TYR A 138 16.14 7.23 8.62
N SER A 139 17.02 7.78 7.77
CA SER A 139 18.46 7.82 8.06
C SER A 139 18.78 8.71 9.25
N SER A 140 18.11 9.86 9.40
CA SER A 140 18.32 10.74 10.55
C SER A 140 17.87 10.09 11.86
N VAL A 141 16.69 9.46 11.86
CA VAL A 141 16.18 8.75 13.04
C VAL A 141 17.10 7.61 13.44
N ILE A 142 17.55 6.78 12.49
CA ILE A 142 18.48 5.66 12.77
C ILE A 142 19.82 6.17 13.28
N ARG A 143 20.35 7.25 12.71
CA ARG A 143 21.63 7.83 13.13
C ARG A 143 21.58 8.32 14.57
N GLU A 144 20.50 8.98 14.98
CA GLU A 144 20.34 9.51 16.34
C GLU A 144 19.88 8.44 17.34
N ASN A 145 19.19 7.39 16.87
CA ASN A 145 18.77 6.24 17.68
C ASN A 145 19.09 4.90 16.97
N PRO A 146 20.33 4.38 17.11
CA PRO A 146 20.73 3.14 16.45
C PRO A 146 19.92 1.90 16.85
N LYS A 147 19.19 1.93 17.98
CA LYS A 147 18.34 0.82 18.42
C LYS A 147 17.22 0.51 17.44
N VAL A 148 16.79 1.51 16.66
CA VAL A 148 15.75 1.37 15.64
C VAL A 148 16.28 1.12 14.22
N ALA A 149 17.59 0.85 14.09
CA ALA A 149 18.19 0.44 12.81
C ALA A 149 17.61 -0.88 12.29
N THR A 150 17.22 -1.76 13.22
CA THR A 150 16.56 -3.03 12.95
C THR A 150 15.21 -3.06 13.67
N VAL A 151 14.17 -3.51 12.98
CA VAL A 151 12.81 -3.59 13.52
C VAL A 151 12.28 -5.01 13.39
N THR A 152 12.12 -5.69 14.52
CA THR A 152 11.55 -7.04 14.54
C THR A 152 10.03 -6.97 14.43
N CYS A 153 9.47 -7.61 13.41
CA CYS A 153 8.04 -7.61 13.14
C CYS A 153 7.22 -8.09 14.35
N ALA A 154 6.23 -7.33 14.80
CA ALA A 154 5.32 -7.72 15.88
C ALA A 154 4.56 -9.03 15.55
N PRO A 155 4.16 -9.83 16.56
CA PRO A 155 3.43 -11.09 16.34
C PRO A 155 2.18 -10.97 15.46
N ASP A 156 1.46 -9.85 15.56
CA ASP A 156 0.24 -9.54 14.83
C ASP A 156 0.46 -8.85 13.47
N ALA A 157 1.69 -8.42 13.17
CA ALA A 157 2.04 -7.77 11.91
C ALA A 157 2.11 -8.73 10.70
N GLY A 158 2.20 -10.04 10.95
CA GLY A 158 2.26 -11.10 9.94
C GLY A 158 0.94 -11.37 9.21
N SER A 159 0.28 -10.34 8.69
CA SER A 159 -1.04 -10.45 8.03
C SER A 159 -1.09 -9.60 6.76
N ILE A 160 -1.96 -9.96 5.80
CA ILE A 160 -2.27 -9.10 4.64
C ILE A 160 -2.95 -7.79 5.06
N ASN A 161 -3.58 -7.77 6.23
CA ASN A 161 -4.23 -6.61 6.83
C ASN A 161 -3.76 -6.52 8.28
N PRO A 162 -2.52 -6.09 8.54
CA PRO A 162 -2.03 -5.91 9.90
C PRO A 162 -2.88 -4.84 10.58
N LYS A 163 -3.26 -5.07 11.84
CA LYS A 163 -4.01 -4.08 12.61
C LYS A 163 -3.15 -2.83 12.75
N ARG A 164 -3.68 -1.68 12.34
CA ARG A 164 -3.01 -0.39 12.51
C ARG A 164 -3.71 0.38 13.62
N ASP A 165 -3.14 0.35 14.81
CA ASP A 165 -3.54 1.29 15.84
C ASP A 165 -3.02 2.69 15.46
N PRO A 166 -3.80 3.77 15.68
CA PRO A 166 -3.33 5.12 15.39
C PRO A 166 -2.04 5.39 16.15
N ALA A 167 -0.96 5.67 15.43
CA ALA A 167 0.35 5.88 16.04
C ALA A 167 0.32 7.12 16.98
N PRO A 168 0.72 6.98 18.25
CA PRO A 168 0.77 8.10 19.20
C PRO A 168 1.60 9.28 18.70
N ALA A 169 2.68 8.99 17.96
CA ALA A 169 3.57 10.00 17.42
C ALA A 169 2.86 10.93 16.43
N ALA A 170 2.03 10.39 15.52
CA ALA A 170 1.29 11.17 14.53
C ALA A 170 0.19 12.04 15.17
N ALA A 171 -0.44 11.55 16.24
CA ALA A 171 -1.41 12.31 17.03
C ALA A 171 -0.71 13.44 17.80
N LYS A 172 0.47 13.17 18.37
CA LYS A 172 1.26 14.18 19.07
C LYS A 172 1.75 15.29 18.13
N TRP A 173 2.25 14.93 16.95
CA TRP A 173 2.64 15.92 15.95
C TRP A 173 1.45 16.83 15.59
N GLN A 174 0.26 16.25 15.41
CA GLN A 174 -0.96 17.01 15.12
C GLN A 174 -1.29 18.00 16.25
N LYS A 175 -1.12 17.58 17.51
CA LYS A 175 -1.36 18.43 18.68
C LYS A 175 -0.34 19.57 18.77
N GLU A 176 0.93 19.33 18.43
CA GLU A 176 1.97 20.35 18.44
C GLU A 176 1.76 21.42 17.36
N HIS A 177 1.01 21.10 16.29
CA HIS A 177 0.74 21.94 15.12
C HIS A 177 -0.76 22.23 14.92
N SER A 178 -1.53 22.30 16.01
CA SER A 178 -2.99 22.45 15.95
C SER A 178 -3.48 23.88 15.67
N GLY A 179 -2.58 24.86 15.64
CA GLY A 179 -2.95 26.26 15.46
C GLY A 179 -3.50 26.55 14.08
N GLN A 180 -4.48 27.45 14.02
CA GLN A 180 -5.11 27.84 12.76
C GLN A 180 -4.11 28.48 11.80
N GLY A 181 -4.20 28.13 10.51
CA GLY A 181 -3.38 28.72 9.46
C GLY A 181 -2.04 28.04 9.21
N TRP A 182 -1.53 27.21 10.13
CA TRP A 182 -0.22 26.56 9.97
C TRP A 182 -0.21 25.53 8.84
N LEU A 183 -1.29 24.75 8.74
CA LEU A 183 -1.42 23.68 7.75
C LEU A 183 -2.11 24.15 6.45
N ASP A 184 -2.47 25.42 6.33
CA ASP A 184 -3.02 25.93 5.08
C ASP A 184 -1.91 25.97 4.01
N ALA A 185 -2.21 25.56 2.78
CA ALA A 185 -1.22 25.59 1.70
C ALA A 185 -0.65 27.00 1.50
N PRO A 186 0.62 27.10 1.09
CA PRO A 186 1.23 28.37 0.80
C PRO A 186 0.63 28.98 -0.48
N GLN A 187 0.40 30.30 -0.48
CA GLN A 187 -0.27 31.05 -1.55
C GLN A 187 0.48 31.01 -2.91
N ASP A 188 1.73 30.55 -2.94
CA ASP A 188 2.61 30.43 -4.10
C ASP A 188 2.56 29.06 -4.80
N ALA A 189 1.70 28.13 -4.36
CA ALA A 189 1.32 26.92 -5.11
C ALA A 189 0.56 27.21 -6.44
N LYS A 190 0.72 28.43 -6.99
CA LYS A 190 -0.02 29.05 -8.09
C LYS A 190 0.10 28.32 -9.43
N THR A 191 0.97 27.33 -9.57
CA THR A 191 1.16 26.57 -10.81
C THR A 191 0.44 25.23 -10.85
N ASN A 192 -0.23 24.82 -9.76
CA ASN A 192 -0.92 23.53 -9.67
C ASN A 192 -2.44 23.76 -9.49
N PRO A 193 -3.35 23.06 -10.20
CA PRO A 193 -4.82 23.13 -9.99
C PRO A 193 -5.32 22.80 -8.57
N ASP A 194 -4.42 22.46 -7.66
CA ASP A 194 -4.67 22.08 -6.26
C ASP A 194 -4.60 23.28 -5.28
N LYS A 195 -4.95 24.50 -5.72
CA LYS A 195 -4.74 25.75 -4.96
C LYS A 195 -5.52 25.87 -3.66
N ASP A 196 -6.51 25.01 -3.45
CA ASP A 196 -7.37 25.02 -2.25
C ASP A 196 -7.01 23.91 -1.26
N LYS A 197 -5.99 23.09 -1.56
CA LYS A 197 -5.66 21.92 -0.74
C LYS A 197 -4.95 22.33 0.54
N ASN A 198 -5.41 21.81 1.67
CA ASN A 198 -4.67 21.91 2.92
C ASN A 198 -3.33 21.14 2.79
N LEU A 199 -2.26 21.53 3.49
CA LEU A 199 -0.99 20.77 3.50
C LEU A 199 -1.22 19.31 3.88
N THR A 200 -2.22 19.01 4.70
CA THR A 200 -2.61 17.64 5.07
C THR A 200 -3.10 16.78 3.90
N GLU A 201 -3.42 17.37 2.75
CA GLU A 201 -3.80 16.62 1.53
C GLU A 201 -2.60 16.22 0.68
N ILE A 202 -1.52 17.00 0.73
CA ILE A 202 -0.32 16.83 -0.10
C ILE A 202 0.92 16.38 0.69
N CYS A 203 0.85 16.42 2.01
CA CYS A 203 1.87 15.97 2.94
C CYS A 203 1.29 14.90 3.88
N ASP A 204 2.12 13.93 4.24
CA ASP A 204 1.80 12.88 5.19
C ASP A 204 2.76 12.95 6.39
N LYS A 205 2.27 12.51 7.56
CA LYS A 205 3.06 12.32 8.77
C LYS A 205 3.71 10.94 8.68
N SER A 206 4.92 10.87 8.13
CA SER A 206 5.66 9.61 8.01
C SER A 206 6.30 9.26 9.35
N GLU A 207 6.20 7.98 9.71
CA GLU A 207 6.67 7.43 10.98
C GLU A 207 7.93 6.59 10.79
N TYR A 208 8.88 6.70 11.71
CA TYR A 208 9.97 5.72 11.83
C TYR A 208 10.33 5.41 13.30
N PRO A 209 10.41 4.13 13.70
CA PRO A 209 10.01 2.92 12.96
C PRO A 209 8.57 2.95 12.43
N PRO A 210 8.25 2.25 11.33
CA PRO A 210 6.88 2.18 10.84
C PRO A 210 5.97 1.47 11.87
N SER A 211 4.82 2.07 12.21
CA SER A 211 3.85 1.49 13.15
C SER A 211 3.38 0.09 12.74
N VAL A 212 3.34 -0.18 11.43
CA VAL A 212 2.93 -1.47 10.87
C VAL A 212 3.88 -2.63 11.21
N LEU A 213 5.10 -2.34 11.68
CA LEU A 213 6.09 -3.35 12.03
C LEU A 213 6.26 -3.54 13.54
N ILE A 214 5.96 -2.51 14.35
CA ILE A 214 6.21 -2.51 15.80
C ILE A 214 4.97 -2.93 16.59
N ASP A 215 5.19 -3.54 17.76
CA ASP A 215 4.10 -3.99 18.62
C ASP A 215 3.38 -2.77 19.23
N PRO A 216 2.05 -2.65 19.12
CA PRO A 216 1.29 -1.55 19.73
C PRO A 216 1.46 -1.42 21.25
N LYS A 217 1.95 -2.46 21.93
CA LYS A 217 2.25 -2.48 23.37
C LYS A 217 3.71 -2.19 23.70
N SER A 218 4.58 -2.09 22.69
CA SER A 218 6.00 -1.76 22.88
C SER A 218 6.18 -0.33 23.41
N GLN A 219 7.28 -0.08 24.13
CA GLN A 219 7.58 1.28 24.59
C GLN A 219 7.89 2.20 23.42
N GLU A 220 8.48 1.67 22.35
CA GLU A 220 8.77 2.36 21.10
C GLU A 220 7.50 2.91 20.45
N PHE A 221 6.38 2.17 20.50
CA PHE A 221 5.08 2.63 20.01
C PHE A 221 4.37 3.54 21.01
N LEU A 222 4.23 3.10 22.27
CA LEU A 222 3.47 3.82 23.30
C LEU A 222 4.07 5.19 23.66
N GLN A 223 5.39 5.30 23.64
CA GLN A 223 6.11 6.56 23.86
C GLN A 223 6.35 7.32 22.56
N GLY A 224 5.76 6.89 21.44
CA GLY A 224 5.89 7.52 20.13
C GLY A 224 5.68 9.03 20.21
N GLY A 225 6.67 9.78 19.74
CA GLY A 225 6.75 11.23 19.79
C GLY A 225 6.79 11.87 21.18
N SER A 226 6.90 11.09 22.25
CA SER A 226 7.07 11.59 23.61
C SER A 226 8.50 11.53 24.11
N THR A 227 9.30 10.63 23.59
CA THR A 227 10.74 10.57 23.84
C THR A 227 11.49 10.51 22.50
N LYS A 228 12.73 10.99 22.49
CA LYS A 228 13.60 10.93 21.31
C LYS A 228 14.02 9.50 20.93
N ASP A 229 13.88 8.56 21.87
CA ASP A 229 14.29 7.16 21.72
C ASP A 229 13.14 6.25 21.24
N ALA A 230 11.95 6.81 20.99
CA ALA A 230 10.76 6.11 20.49
C ALA A 230 10.49 6.41 19.00
N GLN A 231 9.32 5.99 18.50
CA GLN A 231 8.89 6.33 17.14
C GLN A 231 8.82 7.86 16.95
N LEU A 232 9.46 8.36 15.88
CA LEU A 232 9.44 9.77 15.50
C LEU A 232 8.63 9.99 14.22
N ILE A 233 8.28 11.26 13.96
CA ILE A 233 7.51 11.70 12.80
C ILE A 233 8.30 12.73 12.01
N ARG A 234 8.18 12.66 10.68
CA ARG A 234 8.38 13.82 9.82
C ARG A 234 7.15 14.04 8.94
N PHE A 235 6.65 15.28 8.92
CA PHE A 235 5.65 15.75 7.99
C PHE A 235 6.32 16.08 6.65
N MET A 236 6.02 15.30 5.62
CA MET A 236 6.77 15.29 4.36
C MET A 236 5.87 15.06 3.15
N PRO A 237 6.35 15.27 1.91
CA PRO A 237 5.52 15.09 0.71
C PRO A 237 4.91 13.69 0.65
N LYS A 238 3.58 13.63 0.51
CA LYS A 238 2.78 12.41 0.53
C LYS A 238 3.22 11.38 -0.50
N ALA A 239 3.58 11.84 -1.70
CA ALA A 239 4.08 10.96 -2.76
C ALA A 239 5.36 10.22 -2.34
N GLN A 240 6.27 10.90 -1.63
CA GLN A 240 7.53 10.33 -1.15
C GLN A 240 7.28 9.38 0.01
N ALA A 241 6.44 9.76 0.99
CA ALA A 241 6.05 8.88 2.09
C ALA A 241 5.37 7.58 1.60
N LYS A 242 4.42 7.68 0.65
CA LYS A 242 3.73 6.54 0.05
C LYS A 242 4.65 5.65 -0.81
N ALA A 243 5.62 6.25 -1.51
CA ALA A 243 6.59 5.48 -2.28
C ALA A 243 7.50 4.68 -1.33
N ALA A 244 7.98 5.32 -0.26
CA ALA A 244 8.84 4.71 0.75
C ALA A 244 8.12 3.61 1.55
N SER A 245 6.81 3.74 1.78
CA SER A 245 6.05 2.75 2.54
C SER A 245 6.04 1.37 1.92
N ARG A 246 6.31 1.27 0.61
CA ARG A 246 6.47 -0.01 -0.09
C ARG A 246 7.68 -0.81 0.39
N MET A 247 8.68 -0.18 1.01
CA MET A 247 9.84 -0.89 1.55
C MET A 247 9.46 -1.82 2.70
N PHE A 248 8.48 -1.43 3.50
CA PHE A 248 8.04 -2.18 4.68
C PHE A 248 6.67 -2.84 4.50
N ASP A 249 6.00 -2.62 3.36
CA ASP A 249 4.71 -3.24 3.07
C ASP A 249 4.84 -4.75 2.93
N GLY A 250 4.02 -5.48 3.69
CA GLY A 250 4.01 -6.95 3.70
C GLY A 250 5.30 -7.62 4.16
N VAL A 251 6.30 -6.90 4.69
CA VAL A 251 7.58 -7.48 5.15
C VAL A 251 7.35 -8.58 6.19
N CYS A 252 6.47 -8.32 7.15
CA CYS A 252 6.16 -9.27 8.21
C CYS A 252 5.48 -10.54 7.65
N LEU A 253 4.57 -10.40 6.68
CA LEU A 253 3.92 -11.57 6.08
C LEU A 253 4.86 -12.34 5.14
N THR A 254 5.58 -11.63 4.27
CA THR A 254 6.26 -12.23 3.11
C THR A 254 7.70 -12.61 3.40
N GLY A 255 8.36 -11.94 4.35
CA GLY A 255 9.71 -12.25 4.79
C GLY A 255 9.97 -13.74 5.08
N PRO A 256 9.17 -14.42 5.93
CA PRO A 256 9.40 -15.83 6.22
C PRO A 256 9.06 -16.74 5.03
N LEU A 257 8.21 -16.29 4.10
CA LEU A 257 7.80 -17.04 2.93
C LEU A 257 8.85 -17.03 1.81
N GLN A 258 9.78 -16.07 1.81
CA GLN A 258 10.80 -15.95 0.76
C GLN A 258 11.67 -17.22 0.65
N GLY A 259 12.01 -17.84 1.78
CA GLY A 259 12.82 -19.07 1.82
C GLY A 259 12.04 -20.37 1.60
N MET A 260 10.70 -20.32 1.52
CA MET A 260 9.87 -21.50 1.30
C MET A 260 9.67 -21.73 -0.20
N ASP A 261 9.67 -22.98 -0.68
CA ASP A 261 9.23 -23.28 -2.04
C ASP A 261 7.69 -23.33 -2.16
N ALA A 262 7.19 -23.48 -3.39
CA ALA A 262 5.75 -23.52 -3.65
C ALA A 262 5.04 -24.73 -3.00
N GLY A 263 5.70 -25.89 -2.97
CA GLY A 263 5.19 -27.10 -2.36
C GLY A 263 5.12 -26.99 -0.84
N ALA A 264 6.13 -26.39 -0.21
CA ALA A 264 6.18 -26.13 1.22
C ALA A 264 5.04 -25.20 1.68
N ILE A 265 4.81 -24.09 0.96
CA ILE A 265 3.69 -23.18 1.26
C ILE A 265 2.34 -23.89 1.08
N LYS A 266 2.16 -24.61 -0.03
CA LYS A 266 0.93 -25.37 -0.26
C LYS A 266 0.69 -26.37 0.85
N ALA A 267 1.68 -27.18 1.21
CA ALA A 267 1.58 -28.18 2.27
C ALA A 267 1.27 -27.57 3.64
N ALA A 268 1.81 -26.38 3.95
CA ALA A 268 1.47 -25.65 5.17
C ALA A 268 0.01 -25.17 5.16
N CYS A 269 -0.46 -24.60 4.05
CA CYS A 269 -1.85 -24.20 3.87
C CYS A 269 -2.83 -25.38 3.88
N ASP A 270 -2.42 -26.54 3.36
CA ASP A 270 -3.22 -27.75 3.38
C ASP A 270 -3.49 -28.22 4.81
N LYS A 271 -2.47 -28.13 5.67
CA LYS A 271 -2.53 -28.51 7.09
C LYS A 271 -3.20 -27.47 7.98
N SER A 272 -3.33 -26.23 7.51
CA SER A 272 -3.90 -25.14 8.31
C SER A 272 -5.42 -25.08 8.23
N ASP A 273 -6.01 -24.32 9.15
CA ASP A 273 -7.33 -23.75 8.95
C ASP A 273 -7.30 -22.88 7.69
N LYS A 274 -8.22 -23.16 6.77
CA LYS A 274 -8.34 -22.43 5.51
C LYS A 274 -9.79 -22.17 5.16
N THR A 275 -10.04 -20.99 4.62
CA THR A 275 -11.33 -20.65 4.00
C THR A 275 -11.26 -20.90 2.51
N THR A 276 -12.28 -21.54 1.96
CA THR A 276 -12.37 -21.85 0.53
C THR A 276 -13.44 -20.98 -0.10
N SER A 277 -13.09 -20.36 -1.22
CA SER A 277 -14.03 -19.60 -2.06
C SER A 277 -13.90 -20.02 -3.50
N PHE A 278 -15.01 -20.02 -4.22
CA PHE A 278 -15.07 -20.42 -5.63
C PHE A 278 -15.33 -19.19 -6.49
N THR A 279 -14.55 -19.05 -7.56
CA THR A 279 -14.83 -18.11 -8.64
C THR A 279 -15.20 -18.91 -9.89
N ARG A 280 -15.69 -18.22 -10.93
CA ARG A 280 -16.01 -18.88 -12.22
C ARG A 280 -14.81 -19.61 -12.86
N LYS A 281 -13.58 -19.29 -12.47
CA LYS A 281 -12.35 -19.78 -13.11
C LYS A 281 -11.34 -20.42 -12.15
N SER A 282 -11.57 -20.33 -10.84
CA SER A 282 -10.62 -20.82 -9.85
C SER A 282 -11.24 -21.13 -8.50
N THR A 283 -10.63 -22.07 -7.80
CA THR A 283 -10.79 -22.25 -6.36
C THR A 283 -9.73 -21.41 -5.65
N ILE A 284 -10.08 -20.73 -4.57
CA ILE A 284 -9.15 -19.94 -3.77
C ILE A 284 -9.20 -20.44 -2.34
N HIS A 285 -8.08 -20.90 -1.82
CA HIS A 285 -7.84 -21.20 -0.41
C HIS A 285 -7.10 -20.05 0.25
N ARG A 286 -7.65 -19.51 1.34
CA ARG A 286 -6.97 -18.53 2.19
C ARG A 286 -6.59 -19.18 3.50
N CYS A 287 -5.30 -19.20 3.81
CA CYS A 287 -4.71 -19.95 4.91
C CYS A 287 -3.97 -19.04 5.90
N LYS A 288 -3.98 -19.46 7.16
CA LYS A 288 -3.12 -18.95 8.22
C LYS A 288 -2.11 -20.03 8.56
N ILE A 289 -0.82 -19.80 8.35
CA ILE A 289 0.21 -20.84 8.52
C ILE A 289 1.18 -20.52 9.66
N ASP A 290 1.73 -21.55 10.30
CA ASP A 290 2.87 -21.40 11.20
C ASP A 290 4.16 -21.32 10.39
N VAL A 291 5.07 -20.43 10.79
CA VAL A 291 6.41 -20.30 10.20
C VAL A 291 7.48 -20.50 11.27
N ASP A 292 8.69 -20.85 10.85
CA ASP A 292 9.83 -21.13 11.75
C ASP A 292 10.67 -19.90 12.09
N LYS A 293 10.50 -18.80 11.33
CA LYS A 293 11.33 -17.60 11.43
C LYS A 293 10.49 -16.33 11.59
N ARG A 294 10.98 -15.41 12.42
CA ARG A 294 10.42 -14.08 12.61
C ARG A 294 11.19 -13.04 11.78
N PRO A 295 10.52 -12.20 10.97
CA PRO A 295 11.23 -11.21 10.17
C PRO A 295 11.82 -10.07 11.01
N VAL A 296 13.01 -9.65 10.63
CA VAL A 296 13.68 -8.44 11.11
C VAL A 296 13.92 -7.54 9.90
N PHE A 297 13.28 -6.38 9.91
CA PHE A 297 13.43 -5.37 8.87
C PHE A 297 14.64 -4.48 9.15
N SER A 298 15.38 -4.11 8.11
CA SER A 298 16.38 -3.05 8.18
C SER A 298 16.50 -2.32 6.84
N ILE A 299 17.03 -1.10 6.88
CA ILE A 299 17.44 -0.37 5.68
C ILE A 299 18.95 -0.49 5.57
N GLY A 300 19.43 -1.34 4.66
CA GLY A 300 20.85 -1.62 4.50
C GLY A 300 21.59 -0.55 3.71
N LYS A 301 20.88 0.23 2.90
CA LYS A 301 21.46 1.28 2.05
C LYS A 301 20.51 2.46 1.89
N PHE A 302 21.10 3.65 1.88
CA PHE A 302 20.43 4.90 1.57
C PHE A 302 21.06 5.52 0.32
N ASP A 303 20.27 5.68 -0.74
CA ASP A 303 20.72 6.23 -2.02
C ASP A 303 20.49 7.75 -2.16
N HIS A 304 20.07 8.43 -1.09
CA HIS A 304 19.95 9.88 -1.09
C HIS A 304 21.34 10.52 -0.95
N ASP A 305 21.51 11.69 -1.57
CA ASP A 305 22.70 12.50 -1.35
C ASP A 305 22.56 13.18 0.01
N LYS A 306 23.64 13.25 0.80
CA LYS A 306 23.61 13.94 2.09
C LYS A 306 23.22 15.41 1.90
N GLN A 307 22.16 15.84 2.58
CA GLN A 307 21.73 17.23 2.61
C GLN A 307 21.92 17.85 3.99
N ASP A 308 22.11 19.17 4.01
CA ASP A 308 22.13 19.93 5.27
C ASP A 308 20.81 19.77 6.02
N ASN A 309 20.91 19.66 7.35
CA ASN A 309 19.77 19.43 8.25
C ASN A 309 18.90 18.23 7.81
N ASP A 310 19.51 17.17 7.27
CA ASP A 310 18.80 15.98 6.80
C ASP A 310 17.63 16.33 5.85
N GLY A 311 17.90 17.24 4.90
CA GLY A 311 16.94 17.65 3.89
C GLY A 311 15.77 18.50 4.38
N LEU A 312 15.70 18.88 5.66
CA LEU A 312 14.58 19.68 6.20
C LEU A 312 14.39 21.02 5.46
N ASN A 313 15.50 21.65 5.05
CA ASN A 313 15.47 22.89 4.28
C ASN A 313 14.86 22.70 2.87
N ALA A 314 14.90 21.47 2.35
CA ALA A 314 14.34 21.09 1.06
C ALA A 314 12.97 20.41 1.18
N ASN A 315 12.38 20.35 2.39
CA ASN A 315 11.12 19.67 2.66
C ASN A 315 9.88 20.47 2.21
N SER A 316 9.92 21.04 1.02
CA SER A 316 8.79 21.77 0.42
C SER A 316 7.77 20.81 -0.19
N PRO A 317 6.45 21.08 -0.08
CA PRO A 317 5.81 22.22 0.60
C PRO A 317 5.50 21.98 2.09
N CYS A 318 5.95 20.85 2.64
CA CYS A 318 5.54 20.39 3.98
C CYS A 318 6.23 21.13 5.13
N TRP A 319 7.31 21.86 4.82
CA TRP A 319 7.78 22.99 5.59
C TRP A 319 7.26 24.30 4.95
N PRO A 320 6.29 25.00 5.57
CA PRO A 320 5.74 26.25 5.04
C PRO A 320 6.69 27.41 5.36
N SER A 321 7.79 27.52 4.62
CA SER A 321 8.86 28.50 4.87
C SER A 321 8.39 29.96 4.90
N SER A 322 7.29 30.32 4.22
CA SER A 322 6.69 31.66 4.32
C SER A 322 6.11 31.98 5.70
N LYS A 323 5.69 30.95 6.46
CA LYS A 323 5.09 31.08 7.80
C LYS A 323 6.09 30.67 8.90
N ALA A 324 6.88 29.63 8.66
CA ALA A 324 7.83 29.02 9.59
C ALA A 324 9.29 29.12 9.09
N GLY A 325 9.65 30.20 8.39
CA GLY A 325 10.93 30.33 7.69
C GLY A 325 12.19 30.27 8.55
N SER A 326 12.08 30.57 9.85
CA SER A 326 13.19 30.44 10.80
C SER A 326 13.33 29.04 11.40
N ASP A 327 12.43 28.11 11.06
CA ASP A 327 12.35 26.79 11.66
C ASP A 327 11.99 25.71 10.63
N PRO A 328 12.99 25.17 9.90
CA PRO A 328 12.82 23.98 9.05
C PRO A 328 12.39 22.74 9.85
N GLY A 329 12.55 22.76 11.18
CA GLY A 329 12.08 21.74 12.10
C GLY A 329 10.56 21.72 12.30
N PHE A 330 9.78 22.65 11.71
CA PHE A 330 8.30 22.57 11.69
C PHE A 330 7.78 21.19 11.25
N ALA A 331 8.53 20.52 10.38
CA ALA A 331 8.19 19.18 9.92
C ALA A 331 8.34 18.08 10.98
N LEU A 332 8.97 18.36 12.11
CA LEU A 332 9.35 17.41 13.15
C LEU A 332 8.52 17.58 14.43
N LEU A 333 8.68 16.64 15.34
CA LEU A 333 8.20 16.79 16.73
C LEU A 333 9.20 17.65 17.53
N ARG A 334 8.72 18.39 18.54
CA ARG A 334 9.61 19.16 19.43
C ARG A 334 10.62 18.29 20.18
N VAL A 335 10.31 17.01 20.41
CA VAL A 335 11.21 16.05 21.08
C VAL A 335 12.30 15.50 20.16
N ASP A 336 12.26 15.82 18.86
CA ASP A 336 13.24 15.32 17.90
C ASP A 336 14.67 15.80 18.25
N PRO A 337 15.70 14.93 18.13
CA PRO A 337 17.09 15.29 18.37
C PRO A 337 17.59 16.53 17.63
N PHE A 338 16.95 16.90 16.50
CA PHE A 338 17.21 18.15 15.78
C PHE A 338 17.25 19.37 16.71
N TYR A 339 16.30 19.50 17.64
CA TYR A 339 16.20 20.63 18.56
C TYR A 339 17.18 20.58 19.75
N SER A 340 17.96 19.51 19.87
CA SER A 340 19.12 19.50 20.78
C SER A 340 20.34 20.20 20.18
N LYS A 341 20.38 20.36 18.85
CA LYS A 341 21.49 20.94 18.09
C LYS A 341 21.13 22.27 17.44
N ASN A 342 19.84 22.58 17.36
CA ASN A 342 19.29 23.76 16.72
C ASN A 342 18.38 24.51 17.69
N ALA A 343 18.18 25.80 17.45
CA ALA A 343 17.25 26.60 18.25
C ALA A 343 15.83 26.01 18.19
N ALA A 344 15.19 25.91 19.35
CA ALA A 344 13.78 25.53 19.45
C ALA A 344 12.88 26.50 18.66
N PRO A 345 11.65 26.08 18.28
CA PRO A 345 10.72 26.92 17.55
C PRO A 345 10.47 28.23 18.32
N LYS A 346 10.68 29.37 17.67
CA LYS A 346 10.35 30.68 18.25
C LYS A 346 8.84 30.91 18.34
N LYS A 347 8.08 30.22 17.49
CA LYS A 347 6.63 30.33 17.40
C LYS A 347 5.97 29.14 18.10
N ASP A 348 4.81 29.38 18.69
CA ASP A 348 3.98 28.32 19.26
C ASP A 348 2.96 27.86 18.23
N TYR A 349 3.24 26.76 17.54
CA TYR A 349 2.39 26.22 16.48
C TYR A 349 1.02 25.72 16.95
N THR A 350 0.72 25.78 18.25
CA THR A 350 -0.62 25.53 18.79
C THR A 350 -1.53 26.76 18.71
N LYS A 351 -0.95 27.96 18.50
CA LYS A 351 -1.68 29.22 18.31
C LYS A 351 -1.87 29.53 16.84
N SER A 352 -2.85 30.38 16.51
CA SER A 352 -3.04 30.88 15.14
C SER A 352 -1.73 31.50 14.60
N VAL A 353 -1.52 31.42 13.28
CA VAL A 353 -0.41 32.11 12.60
C VAL A 353 -0.45 33.62 12.87
N SER A 354 -1.64 34.22 13.00
CA SER A 354 -1.83 35.65 13.33
C SER A 354 -1.44 36.01 14.76
N ASP A 355 -1.61 35.08 15.70
CA ASP A 355 -1.49 35.32 17.14
C ASP A 355 -0.16 34.81 17.69
N SER A 356 0.62 34.13 16.85
CA SER A 356 1.97 33.70 17.17
C SER A 356 2.89 34.93 17.07
N PRO A 357 3.48 35.39 18.18
CA PRO A 357 4.31 36.59 18.16
C PRO A 357 5.41 36.42 17.11
N ALA A 358 5.43 37.32 16.12
CA ALA A 358 6.53 37.42 15.19
C ALA A 358 7.80 37.72 16.00
N ALA A 359 8.88 36.97 15.74
CA ALA A 359 10.17 37.25 16.33
C ALA A 359 10.59 38.68 15.94
N GLY A 360 10.49 39.61 16.89
CA GLY A 360 11.17 40.90 16.92
C GLY A 360 11.16 41.71 15.63
N THR A 361 10.04 42.36 15.31
CA THR A 361 10.15 43.72 14.77
C THR A 361 10.43 44.63 15.95
N ALA A 362 11.69 45.04 16.11
CA ALA A 362 12.02 46.21 16.91
C ALA A 362 11.22 47.39 16.33
N ASN A 363 10.09 47.70 16.98
CA ASN A 363 9.38 48.95 16.72
C ASN A 363 10.31 50.09 17.14
N LYS A 364 11.02 50.65 16.16
CA LYS A 364 11.50 52.04 16.22
C LYS A 364 10.29 52.96 16.12
N THR A 365 9.51 53.02 17.18
CA THR A 365 8.62 54.12 17.49
C THR A 365 8.87 54.51 18.94
N GLY A 366 10.13 54.85 19.21
CA GLY A 366 10.52 55.64 20.37
C GLY A 366 10.03 57.06 20.14
N THR A 367 8.94 57.40 20.81
CA THR A 367 8.38 58.73 20.97
C THR A 367 9.49 59.72 21.32
N LEU A 368 9.57 60.80 20.54
CA LEU A 368 10.37 61.98 20.84
C LEU A 368 10.02 62.48 22.26
N ARG A 369 10.99 62.43 23.17
CA ARG A 369 11.06 63.33 24.32
C ARG A 369 12.29 64.20 24.13
N GLU A 370 12.02 65.49 24.01
CA GLU A 370 13.01 66.56 23.92
C GLU A 370 13.82 66.69 25.22
N ALA A 371 15.05 67.16 25.02
CA ALA A 371 15.91 68.02 25.86
C ALA A 371 17.26 67.39 26.26
N PRO A 372 18.34 68.19 26.41
CA PRO A 372 18.71 69.39 25.65
C PRO A 372 20.17 69.33 25.13
N LEU A 373 20.49 70.34 24.31
CA LEU A 373 21.79 70.66 23.69
C LEU A 373 23.01 70.51 24.62
N GLY A 374 24.10 69.96 24.07
CA GLY A 374 25.42 70.02 24.70
C GLY A 374 26.55 69.39 23.88
N ASN A 375 27.34 70.26 23.26
CA ASN A 375 28.73 70.12 22.79
C ASN A 375 29.12 69.14 21.67
N THR A 376 29.40 69.79 20.54
CA THR A 376 30.36 69.52 19.47
C THR A 376 31.67 68.85 19.90
N THR A 377 32.08 67.80 19.19
CA THR A 377 33.48 67.66 18.75
C THR A 377 33.56 66.90 17.41
N LYS A 378 34.39 67.45 16.52
CA LYS A 378 34.64 67.13 15.12
C LYS A 378 35.15 65.69 14.90
N MET A 379 34.70 65.04 13.82
CA MET A 379 35.47 64.03 13.10
C MET A 379 35.46 64.31 11.59
N ALA A 380 36.65 64.17 10.99
CA ALA A 380 36.95 64.46 9.60
C ALA A 380 36.49 63.33 8.64
N PRO A 381 36.23 63.64 7.35
CA PRO A 381 35.81 62.64 6.37
C PRO A 381 37.02 61.93 5.73
N VAL A 382 36.93 60.60 5.59
CA VAL A 382 37.81 59.80 4.71
C VAL A 382 37.01 59.40 3.47
N ALA A 383 37.65 59.59 2.31
CA ALA A 383 37.10 59.50 0.97
C ALA A 383 36.79 58.06 0.49
N PRO A 384 35.93 57.91 -0.55
CA PRO A 384 35.61 56.63 -1.16
C PRO A 384 36.63 56.23 -2.24
N VAL A 385 37.10 54.98 -2.19
CA VAL A 385 37.87 54.37 -3.29
C VAL A 385 36.89 53.79 -4.32
N LYS A 386 36.99 54.33 -5.54
CA LYS A 386 36.41 53.79 -6.78
C LYS A 386 37.37 52.76 -7.36
N THR A 387 36.87 51.61 -7.78
CA THR A 387 37.47 50.83 -8.88
C THR A 387 36.38 50.40 -9.85
N LYS A 388 36.57 50.81 -11.11
CA LYS A 388 35.79 50.48 -12.31
C LYS A 388 36.51 49.38 -13.09
N GLY A 389 35.72 48.58 -13.82
CA GLY A 389 36.09 47.84 -15.04
C GLY A 389 36.77 46.50 -14.78
N PHE A 390 36.67 45.47 -15.62
CA PHE A 390 36.18 45.38 -17.00
C PHE A 390 36.22 43.88 -17.35
N PHE A 391 35.17 43.28 -17.91
CA PHE A 391 35.22 42.43 -19.11
C PHE A 391 33.83 41.89 -19.46
N GLU A 392 33.39 42.25 -20.66
CA GLU A 392 32.26 41.67 -21.39
C GLU A 392 32.59 40.27 -21.90
N GLN A 393 31.52 39.52 -22.23
CA GLN A 393 31.15 39.14 -23.62
C GLN A 393 30.78 37.65 -23.82
N PHE A 394 29.84 37.49 -24.75
CA PHE A 394 29.21 36.30 -25.36
C PHE A 394 28.03 35.69 -24.59
N GLY A 395 26.86 35.46 -25.20
CA GLY A 395 26.45 35.59 -26.59
C GLY A 395 25.05 34.98 -26.75
N GLU A 396 24.26 35.57 -27.64
CA GLU A 396 22.86 35.24 -27.97
C GLU A 396 22.67 33.85 -28.61
N MET A 397 21.45 33.29 -28.45
CA MET A 397 20.64 32.65 -29.51
C MET A 397 19.24 32.37 -28.90
N LEU A 398 18.21 33.18 -29.16
CA LEU A 398 17.31 33.29 -30.32
C LEU A 398 16.29 32.14 -30.51
N PHE A 399 15.01 32.52 -30.30
CA PHE A 399 13.74 32.21 -30.98
C PHE A 399 13.08 30.81 -30.97
N GLY A 400 11.76 30.83 -30.70
CA GLY A 400 10.84 29.85 -31.30
C GLY A 400 9.43 29.63 -30.68
N VAL A 401 8.54 30.64 -30.75
CA VAL A 401 7.09 30.57 -31.14
C VAL A 401 6.26 29.33 -30.69
N ALA A 402 5.36 29.43 -29.70
CA ALA A 402 3.93 29.82 -29.72
C ALA A 402 2.85 28.77 -30.11
N ARG A 403 1.97 28.49 -29.12
CA ARG A 403 0.49 28.31 -29.10
C ARG A 403 -0.24 27.57 -30.25
N ASN A 404 -0.99 26.50 -29.94
CA ASN A 404 -2.43 26.53 -29.55
C ASN A 404 -2.99 25.12 -29.20
N PRO A 405 -4.05 25.00 -28.36
CA PRO A 405 -4.66 23.73 -27.95
C PRO A 405 -6.02 23.46 -28.60
N THR A 406 -6.34 22.19 -28.86
CA THR A 406 -7.70 21.74 -29.21
C THR A 406 -8.39 21.08 -28.01
N LYS A 407 -9.54 21.65 -27.65
CA LYS A 407 -10.52 21.17 -26.68
C LYS A 407 -11.28 19.95 -27.24
N VAL A 408 -11.52 18.93 -26.42
CA VAL A 408 -12.72 18.08 -26.52
C VAL A 408 -13.29 17.91 -25.12
N GLY A 409 -14.45 18.51 -24.89
CA GLY A 409 -15.21 18.39 -23.65
C GLY A 409 -16.08 17.14 -23.64
N LYS A 410 -16.21 16.50 -22.48
CA LYS A 410 -17.34 15.63 -22.14
C LYS A 410 -17.93 16.09 -20.81
N ARG A 411 -19.18 16.53 -20.88
CA ARG A 411 -20.07 16.85 -19.76
C ARG A 411 -20.43 15.56 -19.03
N PHE A 412 -20.32 15.55 -17.70
CA PHE A 412 -21.07 14.63 -16.85
C PHE A 412 -22.07 15.42 -16.01
N ARG A 413 -23.32 14.97 -16.06
CA ARG A 413 -24.45 15.46 -15.27
C ARG A 413 -24.25 15.04 -13.82
N VAL A 414 -24.45 15.99 -12.92
CA VAL A 414 -24.71 15.77 -11.49
C VAL A 414 -26.13 15.20 -11.38
N VAL A 415 -26.29 14.12 -10.62
CA VAL A 415 -27.58 13.67 -10.10
C VAL A 415 -27.48 13.78 -8.59
N GLU A 416 -28.21 14.75 -8.03
CA GLU A 416 -28.55 14.83 -6.61
C GLU A 416 -29.36 13.58 -6.22
N ALA A 417 -29.00 12.96 -5.10
CA ALA A 417 -29.87 12.03 -4.41
C ALA A 417 -30.19 12.63 -3.03
N ALA A 418 -31.47 12.91 -2.87
CA ALA A 418 -32.09 13.55 -1.73
C ALA A 418 -32.03 12.68 -0.46
N VAL A 419 -32.00 13.40 0.66
CA VAL A 419 -32.28 12.96 2.01
C VAL A 419 -33.79 12.75 2.18
N LEU A 420 -34.16 11.78 3.04
CA LEU A 420 -35.30 11.71 3.99
C LEU A 420 -36.02 10.35 3.98
N PRO A 421 -36.74 9.96 5.05
CA PRO A 421 -36.81 10.51 6.41
C PRO A 421 -36.11 9.66 7.48
#